data_AF-A0A5R2MUK1-F1
#
_entry.id   AF-A0A5R2MUK1-F1
#
_cell.length_a   1.000
_cell.length_b   1.000
_cell.length_c   1.000
_cell.angle_alpha   90.00
_cell.angle_beta   90.00
_cell.angle_gamma   90.00
#
_symmetry.space_group_name_H-M   'P 1'
#
loop_
_entity.id
_entity.type
_entity.pdbx_description
1 polymer ?
#
loop_
_entity_poly.entity_id
_entity_poly.type
_entity_poly.pdbx_seq_one_letter_code
_entity_poly.pdbx_strand_id
1 'polypeptide(L)'
;EWYRRGSFDDGTPLGSRTSQEWKIDSIAQSWSVLSGEGDPARSTTAMQQATKLLVDDHLKIVKLFTPPFSKTDKDPGYIKSYPPGVRENGGQYTHAATWFVIAL
;
A
#
# COMPACT_ATOMS: atom_id res chain seq x y z
N GLU A 1 -1.36 -13.59 0.68
CA GLU A 1 -0.23 -12.77 0.17
C GLU A 1 -0.10 -11.46 0.93
N TRP A 2 -1.12 -10.60 0.99
CA TRP A 2 -1.10 -9.38 1.83
C TRP A 2 -2.48 -9.02 2.40
N TYR A 3 -2.54 -8.04 3.29
CA TYR A 3 -3.77 -7.44 3.82
C TYR A 3 -4.31 -6.37 2.85
N ARG A 4 -5.64 -6.33 2.72
CA ARG A 4 -6.33 -5.34 1.90
C ARG A 4 -6.34 -3.99 2.60
N ARG A 5 -6.38 -2.91 1.83
CA ARG A 5 -6.54 -1.55 2.37
C ARG A 5 -7.92 -1.34 2.97
N GLY A 6 -8.94 -1.89 2.30
CA GLY A 6 -10.34 -1.72 2.61
C GLY A 6 -11.23 -2.15 1.44
N SER A 7 -12.41 -1.54 1.35
CA SER A 7 -13.36 -1.73 0.26
C SER A 7 -13.96 -0.39 -0.15
N PHE A 8 -14.40 -0.28 -1.39
CA PHE A 8 -15.27 0.81 -1.84
C PHE A 8 -16.70 0.65 -1.28
N ASP A 9 -17.54 1.68 -1.42
CA ASP A 9 -18.93 1.65 -0.97
C ASP A 9 -19.77 0.54 -1.62
N ASP A 10 -19.42 0.15 -2.86
CA ASP A 10 -20.03 -0.99 -3.57
C ASP A 10 -19.53 -2.36 -3.09
N GLY A 11 -18.70 -2.40 -2.04
CA GLY A 11 -18.09 -3.60 -1.49
C GLY A 11 -16.87 -4.14 -2.24
N THR A 12 -16.49 -3.53 -3.37
CA THR A 12 -15.34 -3.98 -4.15
C THR A 12 -14.04 -3.81 -3.35
N PRO A 13 -13.14 -4.80 -3.33
CA PRO A 13 -11.86 -4.70 -2.62
C PRO A 13 -10.93 -3.58 -3.14
N LEU A 14 -10.29 -2.88 -2.21
CA LEU A 14 -9.18 -1.94 -2.43
C LEU A 14 -7.90 -2.50 -1.80
N GLY A 15 -6.73 -2.33 -2.44
CA GLY A 15 -5.49 -2.94 -1.92
C GLY A 15 -5.48 -4.45 -2.11
N SER A 16 -6.01 -4.96 -3.23
CA SER A 16 -6.13 -6.39 -3.48
C SER A 16 -5.33 -6.83 -4.71
N ARG A 17 -5.00 -8.13 -4.79
CA ARG A 17 -4.38 -8.73 -5.98
C ARG A 17 -5.21 -8.54 -7.26
N THR A 18 -6.52 -8.40 -7.13
CA THR A 18 -7.45 -8.14 -8.24
C THR A 18 -7.62 -6.66 -8.57
N SER A 19 -7.11 -5.75 -7.74
CA SER A 19 -7.16 -4.31 -8.01
C SER A 19 -6.21 -3.99 -9.18
N GLN A 20 -6.60 -3.12 -10.11
CA GLN A 20 -5.73 -2.71 -11.22
C GLN A 20 -4.69 -1.68 -10.77
N GLU A 21 -5.14 -0.71 -9.98
CA GLU A 21 -4.37 0.33 -9.31
C GLU A 21 -4.53 0.14 -7.79
N TRP A 22 -3.54 0.55 -7.00
CA TRP A 22 -3.44 0.29 -5.55
C TRP A 22 -3.63 -1.20 -5.21
N LYS A 23 -2.72 -2.04 -5.71
CA LYS A 23 -2.72 -3.49 -5.45
C LYS A 23 -2.28 -3.84 -4.04
N ILE A 24 -1.28 -3.12 -3.54
CA ILE A 24 -0.68 -3.30 -2.22
C ILE A 24 -0.21 -1.94 -1.69
N ASP A 25 -0.33 -1.73 -0.38
CA ASP A 25 0.18 -0.55 0.32
C ASP A 25 0.99 -0.89 1.56
N SER A 26 1.84 0.05 1.95
CA SER A 26 2.72 -0.08 3.11
C SER A 26 1.98 0.07 4.43
N ILE A 27 0.86 0.82 4.49
CA ILE A 27 0.15 1.09 5.75
C ILE A 27 -0.45 -0.19 6.31
N ALA A 28 -1.32 -0.85 5.56
CA ALA A 28 -2.00 -2.06 6.02
C ALA A 28 -1.00 -3.18 6.37
N GLN A 29 0.10 -3.26 5.62
CA GLN A 29 1.16 -4.24 5.84
C GLN A 29 1.93 -3.92 7.13
N SER A 30 2.37 -2.68 7.33
CA SER A 30 3.09 -2.27 8.53
C SER A 30 2.24 -2.47 9.78
N TRP A 31 0.99 -2.03 9.74
CA TRP A 31 0.08 -2.13 10.90
C TRP A 31 -0.36 -3.56 11.20
N SER A 32 -0.25 -4.49 10.25
CA SER A 32 -0.43 -5.92 10.53
C SER A 32 0.65 -6.50 11.46
N VAL A 33 1.80 -5.82 11.58
CA VAL A 33 2.86 -6.15 12.55
C VAL A 33 2.74 -5.28 13.79
N LEU A 34 2.69 -3.95 13.60
CA LEU A 34 2.77 -2.98 14.69
C LEU A 34 1.60 -3.03 15.68
N SER A 35 0.42 -3.45 15.22
CA SER A 35 -0.74 -3.57 16.11
C SER A 35 -0.64 -4.72 17.12
N GLY A 36 0.18 -5.74 16.84
CA GLY A 36 0.20 -6.99 17.60
C GLY A 36 -0.99 -7.92 17.32
N GLU A 37 -1.97 -7.50 16.50
CA GLU A 37 -3.22 -8.23 16.25
C GLU A 37 -3.23 -8.98 14.91
N GLY A 38 -2.23 -8.77 14.05
CA GLY A 38 -2.12 -9.50 12.79
C GLY A 38 -1.62 -10.93 13.00
N ASP A 39 -2.12 -11.85 12.18
CA ASP A 39 -1.59 -13.22 12.16
C ASP A 39 -0.09 -13.19 11.81
N PRO A 40 0.82 -13.71 12.66
CA PRO A 40 2.25 -13.52 12.47
C PRO A 40 2.77 -14.06 11.13
N ALA A 41 2.37 -15.26 10.73
CA ALA A 41 2.82 -15.88 9.48
C ALA A 41 2.33 -15.10 8.26
N ARG A 42 1.10 -14.60 8.31
CA ARG A 42 0.52 -13.77 7.27
C ARG A 42 1.19 -12.39 7.22
N SER A 43 1.47 -11.77 8.36
CA SER A 43 2.13 -10.46 8.44
C SER A 43 3.56 -10.53 7.90
N THR A 44 4.33 -11.59 8.21
CA THR A 44 5.63 -11.84 7.59
C THR A 44 5.52 -11.95 6.06
N THR A 45 4.56 -12.74 5.57
CA THR A 45 4.34 -12.89 4.12
C THR A 45 3.96 -11.55 3.48
N ALA A 46 3.11 -10.76 4.14
CA ALA A 46 2.65 -9.45 3.67
C ALA A 46 3.80 -8.44 3.58
N MET A 47 4.65 -8.37 4.61
CA MET A 47 5.82 -7.49 4.63
C MET A 47 6.83 -7.89 3.55
N GLN A 48 7.07 -9.19 3.30
CA GLN A 48 7.92 -9.63 2.20
C GLN A 48 7.41 -9.16 0.83
N GLN A 49 6.09 -9.27 0.59
CA GLN A 49 5.49 -8.77 -0.66
C GLN A 49 5.56 -7.25 -0.77
N ALA A 50 5.32 -6.54 0.34
CA ALA A 50 5.43 -5.10 0.39
C ALA A 50 6.87 -4.62 0.13
N THR A 51 7.89 -5.26 0.73
CA THR A 51 9.30 -4.98 0.45
C THR A 51 9.60 -5.16 -1.03
N LYS A 52 9.20 -6.31 -1.59
CA LYS A 52 9.43 -6.64 -3.00
C LYS A 52 8.79 -5.64 -3.98
N LEU A 53 7.60 -5.11 -3.65
CA LEU A 53 6.80 -4.33 -4.58
C LEU A 53 6.86 -2.81 -4.35
N LEU A 54 7.19 -2.38 -3.13
CA LEU A 54 7.14 -0.97 -2.72
C LEU A 54 8.52 -0.35 -2.51
N VAL A 55 9.57 -1.14 -2.22
CA VAL A 55 10.94 -0.62 -2.19
C VAL A 55 11.44 -0.45 -3.61
N ASP A 56 11.84 0.77 -3.96
CA ASP A 56 12.41 1.11 -5.25
C ASP A 56 13.89 1.47 -5.09
N ASP A 57 14.75 0.50 -5.39
CA ASP A 57 16.20 0.66 -5.24
C ASP A 57 16.81 1.66 -6.22
N HIS A 58 16.16 1.92 -7.36
CA HIS A 58 16.65 2.88 -8.33
C HIS A 58 16.34 4.31 -7.87
N LEU A 59 15.10 4.55 -7.45
CA LEU A 59 14.65 5.86 -6.97
C LEU A 59 15.02 6.13 -5.50
N LYS A 60 15.51 5.12 -4.78
CA LYS A 60 15.86 5.18 -3.35
C LYS A 60 14.69 5.62 -2.47
N ILE A 61 13.51 5.06 -2.74
CA ILE A 61 12.28 5.36 -2.01
C ILE A 61 11.51 4.11 -1.59
N VAL A 62 10.64 4.28 -0.59
CA VAL A 62 9.56 3.33 -0.26
C VAL A 62 8.23 3.95 -0.69
N LYS A 63 7.58 3.34 -1.68
CA LYS A 63 6.28 3.78 -2.22
C LYS A 63 5.18 3.52 -1.18
N LEU A 64 4.24 4.45 -1.08
CA LEU A 64 3.07 4.27 -0.21
C LEU A 64 2.19 3.10 -0.67
N PHE A 65 1.98 3.00 -1.99
CA PHE A 65 1.30 1.88 -2.63
C PHE A 65 1.68 1.79 -4.11
N THR A 66 1.36 0.68 -4.74
CA THR A 66 1.57 0.49 -6.18
C THR A 66 0.49 -0.40 -6.82
N PRO A 67 0.14 -0.20 -8.09
CA PRO A 67 0.42 0.98 -8.93
C PRO A 67 -0.31 2.23 -8.42
N PRO A 68 0.18 3.45 -8.71
CA PRO A 68 -0.57 4.68 -8.43
C PRO A 68 -1.87 4.73 -9.23
N PHE A 69 -2.85 5.50 -8.75
CA PHE A 69 -4.04 5.80 -9.54
C PHE A 69 -3.68 6.68 -10.73
N SER A 70 -4.23 6.35 -11.89
CA SER A 70 -4.10 7.14 -13.12
C SER A 70 -5.39 7.14 -13.93
N LYS A 71 -6.02 5.98 -14.12
CA LYS A 71 -7.18 5.81 -15.00
C LYS A 71 -8.36 5.12 -14.33
N THR A 72 -8.34 4.94 -13.02
CA THR A 72 -9.45 4.30 -12.30
C THR A 72 -10.80 4.99 -12.57
N ASP A 73 -11.81 4.19 -12.89
CA ASP A 73 -13.21 4.62 -13.00
C ASP A 73 -13.87 4.77 -11.62
N LYS A 74 -13.26 4.20 -10.58
CA LYS A 74 -13.72 4.34 -9.19
C LYS A 74 -13.28 5.68 -8.60
N ASP A 75 -14.00 6.12 -7.57
CA ASP A 75 -13.62 7.27 -6.76
C ASP A 75 -12.89 6.82 -5.49
N PRO A 76 -11.55 6.92 -5.41
CA PRO A 76 -10.79 6.65 -4.21
C PRO A 76 -10.68 7.88 -3.27
N GLY A 77 -11.42 8.96 -3.58
CA GLY A 77 -11.36 10.24 -2.90
C GLY A 77 -10.26 11.16 -3.45
N TYR A 78 -9.92 12.18 -2.65
CA TYR A 78 -9.04 13.30 -3.05
C TYR A 78 -7.66 12.87 -3.57
N ILE A 79 -7.20 11.67 -3.22
CA ILE A 79 -5.93 11.12 -3.70
C ILE A 79 -5.82 11.09 -5.23
N LYS A 80 -6.95 11.01 -5.95
CA LYS A 80 -7.01 11.05 -7.41
C LYS A 80 -6.61 12.41 -8.00
N SER A 81 -6.59 13.47 -7.21
CA SER A 81 -6.16 14.81 -7.64
C SER A 81 -4.64 14.93 -7.80
N TYR A 82 -3.86 14.01 -7.20
CA TYR A 82 -2.41 14.02 -7.32
C TYR A 82 -1.93 13.26 -8.56
N PRO A 83 -0.89 13.75 -9.25
CA PRO A 83 -0.25 13.00 -10.33
C PRO A 83 0.23 11.61 -9.86
N PRO A 84 0.24 10.60 -10.75
CA PRO A 84 0.74 9.28 -10.41
C PRO A 84 2.18 9.31 -9.88
N GLY A 85 2.44 8.68 -8.73
CA GLY A 85 3.74 8.66 -8.07
C GLY A 85 4.05 9.88 -7.19
N VAL A 86 3.10 10.81 -7.03
CA VAL A 86 3.30 12.05 -6.26
C VAL A 86 2.50 12.03 -4.96
N ARG A 87 3.16 12.43 -3.86
CA ARG A 87 2.58 12.50 -2.51
C ARG A 87 1.86 11.20 -2.13
N GLU A 88 0.60 11.28 -1.73
CA GLU A 88 -0.20 10.12 -1.34
C GLU A 88 -0.49 9.19 -2.52
N ASN A 89 -0.48 9.64 -3.78
CA ASN A 89 -0.79 8.80 -4.93
C ASN A 89 0.42 7.95 -5.38
N GLY A 90 0.86 7.02 -4.52
CA GLY A 90 1.93 6.06 -4.81
C GLY A 90 3.36 6.61 -4.74
N GLY A 91 3.56 7.85 -4.26
CA GLY A 91 4.88 8.40 -3.95
C GLY A 91 5.43 7.90 -2.61
N GLN A 92 6.59 8.42 -2.19
CA GLN A 92 7.06 8.22 -0.82
C GLN A 92 6.33 9.16 0.13
N TYR A 93 5.62 8.55 1.08
CA TYR A 93 5.04 9.24 2.21
C TYR A 93 5.85 8.89 3.46
N THR A 94 6.76 9.79 3.87
CA THR A 94 7.80 9.50 4.87
C THR A 94 7.24 8.90 6.17
N HIS A 95 6.07 9.37 6.62
CA HIS A 95 5.42 8.82 7.81
C HIS A 95 5.11 7.32 7.66
N ALA A 96 4.54 6.92 6.52
CA ALA A 96 4.25 5.51 6.24
C ALA A 96 5.53 4.70 6.01
N ALA A 97 6.56 5.29 5.39
CA ALA A 97 7.87 4.65 5.24
C ALA A 97 8.54 4.40 6.60
N THR A 98 8.36 5.28 7.58
CA THR A 98 8.84 5.06 8.96
C THR A 98 8.16 3.86 9.60
N TRP A 99 6.83 3.74 9.52
CA TRP A 99 6.14 2.53 10.01
C TRP A 99 6.60 1.27 9.31
N PHE A 100 6.81 1.36 7.99
CA PHE A 100 7.30 0.25 7.19
C PHE A 100 8.63 -0.26 7.71
N VAL A 101 9.59 0.63 7.98
CA VAL A 101 10.91 0.26 8.54
C VAL A 101 10.80 -0.30 9.96
N ILE A 102 9.91 0.23 10.81
CA ILE A 102 9.71 -0.30 12.17
C ILE A 102 9.10 -1.72 12.13
N ALA A 103 8.31 -2.03 11.10
CA ALA A 103 7.63 -3.30 10.94
C ALA A 103 8.48 -4.40 10.26
N LEU A 104 9.66 -4.07 9.73
CA LEU A 104 10.62 -5.03 9.16
C LEU A 104 11.35 -5.83 10.25
#